data_AF-A0A2P7R2L9-F1
#
_entry.id   AF-A0A2P7R2L9-F1
#
_cell.length_a   1.000
_cell.length_b   1.000
_cell.length_c   1.000
_cell.angle_alpha   90.00
_cell.angle_beta   90.00
_cell.angle_gamma   90.00
#
_symmetry.space_group_name_H-M   'P 1'
#
loop_
_entity.id
_entity.type
_entity.pdbx_description
1 polymer ?
#
loop_
_entity_poly.entity_id
_entity_poly.type
_entity_poly.pdbx_seq_one_letter_code
_entity_poly.pdbx_strand_id
1 'polypeptide(L)'
;MRILNILMRLVMLVFWGGIVYALFGPEIEEVGSMPLILGGVVLFMHLLQVLMLRQVAGVLHPTPRDYIEVLVFGSFAMHRHRARLKALMEQKR
;
A
#
# COMPACT_ATOMS: atom_id res chain seq x y z
N MET A 1 -8.09 -15.25 8.36
CA MET A 1 -7.04 -14.51 7.61
C MET A 1 -7.54 -13.94 6.27
N ARG A 2 -8.16 -14.72 5.37
CA ARG A 2 -8.55 -14.25 4.02
C ARG A 2 -9.64 -13.17 4.03
N ILE A 3 -10.67 -13.32 4.86
CA ILE A 3 -11.76 -12.33 5.02
C ILE A 3 -11.22 -11.01 5.61
N LEU A 4 -10.36 -11.10 6.63
CA LEU A 4 -9.71 -9.93 7.22
C LEU A 4 -8.87 -9.15 6.19
N ASN A 5 -8.11 -9.84 5.33
CA ASN A 5 -7.34 -9.19 4.26
C ASN A 5 -8.24 -8.47 3.24
N ILE A 6 -9.36 -9.10 2.86
CA ILE A 6 -10.33 -8.47 1.94
C ILE A 6 -10.95 -7.24 2.59
N LEU A 7 -11.35 -7.34 3.86
CA LEU A 7 -11.90 -6.22 4.63
C LEU A 7 -10.89 -5.06 4.71
N MET A 8 -9.64 -5.34 5.03
CA MET A 8 -8.59 -4.31 5.12
C MET A 8 -8.31 -3.64 3.77
N ARG A 9 -8.33 -4.41 2.66
CA ARG A 9 -8.23 -3.84 1.31
C ARG A 9 -9.42 -2.93 1.00
N LEU A 10 -10.63 -3.32 1.39
CA LEU A 10 -11.83 -2.51 1.20
C LEU A 10 -11.77 -1.21 2.01
N VAL A 11 -11.35 -1.28 3.28
CA VAL A 11 -11.10 -0.09 4.12
C VAL A 11 -10.10 0.85 3.46
N MET A 12 -9.02 0.31 2.88
CA MET A 12 -8.03 1.14 2.18
C MET A 12 -8.60 1.79 0.91
N LEU A 13 -9.43 1.09 0.14
CA LEU A 13 -10.11 1.69 -1.01
C LEU A 13 -11.07 2.82 -0.60
N VAL A 14 -11.82 2.61 0.49
CA VAL A 14 -12.68 3.66 1.06
C VAL A 14 -11.86 4.84 1.54
N PHE A 15 -10.72 4.61 2.19
CA PHE A 15 -9.79 5.67 2.57
C PHE A 15 -9.33 6.50 1.37
N TRP A 16 -8.82 5.85 0.31
CA TRP A 16 -8.40 6.56 -0.90
C TRP A 16 -9.56 7.30 -1.58
N GLY A 17 -10.75 6.69 -1.63
CA GLY A 17 -11.96 7.35 -2.10
C GLY A 17 -12.31 8.59 -1.28
N GLY A 18 -12.18 8.52 0.04
CA GLY A 18 -12.38 9.64 0.96
C GLY A 18 -11.35 10.75 0.77
N ILE A 19 -10.07 10.42 0.55
CA ILE A 19 -9.04 11.41 0.21
C ILE A 19 -9.35 12.08 -1.13
N VAL A 20 -9.71 11.32 -2.16
CA VAL A 20 -10.07 11.88 -3.47
C VAL A 20 -11.31 12.78 -3.36
N TYR A 21 -12.35 12.34 -2.65
CA TYR A 21 -13.54 13.15 -2.41
C TYR A 21 -13.21 14.42 -1.63
N ALA A 22 -12.37 14.34 -0.60
CA ALA A 22 -11.99 15.51 0.18
C ALA A 22 -11.10 16.50 -0.58
N LEU A 23 -10.41 16.06 -1.64
CA LEU A 23 -9.55 16.92 -2.48
C LEU A 23 -10.26 17.53 -3.69
N PHE A 24 -11.34 16.90 -4.17
CA PHE A 24 -12.05 17.30 -5.40
C PHE A 24 -13.55 17.55 -5.18
N GLY A 25 -14.06 17.31 -3.99
CA GLY A 25 -15.45 17.49 -3.63
C GLY A 25 -15.83 18.96 -3.43
N PRO A 26 -17.12 19.27 -3.39
CA PRO A 26 -17.61 20.64 -3.24
C PRO A 26 -17.28 21.25 -1.85
N GLU A 27 -16.98 20.41 -0.85
CA GLU A 27 -16.79 20.80 0.55
C GLU A 27 -15.30 20.93 0.96
N ILE A 28 -14.36 21.06 0.01
CA ILE A 28 -12.90 21.12 0.29
C ILE A 28 -12.56 22.16 1.38
N GLU A 29 -13.23 23.32 1.37
CA GLU A 29 -12.96 24.39 2.34
C GLU A 29 -13.37 24.02 3.78
N GLU A 30 -14.39 23.17 3.95
CA GLU A 30 -14.89 22.75 5.27
C GLU A 30 -14.05 21.60 5.87
N VAL A 31 -13.51 20.72 5.03
CA VAL A 31 -12.72 19.56 5.49
C VAL A 31 -11.28 19.98 5.86
N GLY A 32 -10.82 21.13 5.39
CA GLY A 32 -9.51 21.70 5.72
C GLY A 32 -8.33 20.87 5.21
N SER A 33 -7.15 21.05 5.84
CA SER A 33 -5.90 20.42 5.37
C SER A 33 -5.67 18.99 5.88
N MET A 34 -6.53 18.48 6.77
CA MET A 34 -6.37 17.17 7.41
C MET A 34 -6.31 15.99 6.43
N PRO A 35 -7.23 15.86 5.46
CA PRO A 35 -7.18 14.79 4.46
C PRO A 35 -5.90 14.82 3.64
N LEU A 36 -5.43 16.01 3.26
CA LEU A 36 -4.20 16.17 2.48
C LEU A 36 -2.98 15.71 3.29
N ILE A 37 -2.90 16.06 4.58
CA ILE A 37 -1.83 15.62 5.47
C ILE A 37 -1.88 14.10 5.65
N LEU A 38 -3.04 13.54 6.00
CA LEU A 38 -3.19 12.10 6.24
C LEU A 38 -2.93 11.28 4.97
N GLY A 39 -3.51 11.68 3.84
CA GLY A 39 -3.26 11.07 2.53
C GLY A 39 -1.79 11.14 2.14
N GLY A 40 -1.15 12.28 2.37
CA GLY A 40 0.29 12.48 2.12
C GLY A 40 1.18 11.57 2.97
N VAL A 41 0.91 11.45 4.28
CA VAL A 41 1.66 10.57 5.18
C VAL A 41 1.48 9.10 4.78
N VAL A 42 0.26 8.67 4.49
CA VAL A 42 0.00 7.28 4.06
C VAL A 42 0.67 6.98 2.73
N LEU A 43 0.57 7.90 1.76
CA LEU A 43 1.25 7.78 0.48
C LEU A 43 2.77 7.67 0.65
N PHE A 44 3.35 8.52 1.49
CA PHE A 44 4.78 8.49 1.79
C PHE A 44 5.21 7.13 2.36
N MET A 45 4.44 6.58 3.31
CA MET A 45 4.69 5.25 3.86
C MET A 45 4.58 4.15 2.80
N HIS A 46 3.63 4.25 1.87
CA HIS A 46 3.50 3.29 0.77
C HIS A 46 4.65 3.40 -0.24
N LEU A 47 5.17 4.61 -0.48
CA LEU A 47 6.38 4.80 -1.30
C LEU A 47 7.62 4.16 -0.64
N LEU A 48 7.80 4.32 0.67
CA LEU A 48 8.87 3.63 1.39
C LEU A 48 8.76 2.11 1.22
N GLN A 49 7.54 1.56 1.25
CA GLN A 49 7.30 0.14 1.02
C GLN A 49 7.62 -0.28 -0.42
N VAL A 50 7.24 0.51 -1.42
CA VAL A 50 7.64 0.28 -2.82
C VAL A 50 9.17 0.24 -2.96
N LEU A 51 9.89 1.16 -2.30
CA LEU A 51 11.35 1.17 -2.30
C LEU A 51 11.95 -0.08 -1.65
N MET A 52 11.39 -0.52 -0.52
CA MET A 52 11.79 -1.78 0.12
C MET A 52 11.56 -2.99 -0.80
N LEU A 53 10.45 -3.04 -1.54
CA LEU A 53 10.19 -4.11 -2.51
C LEU A 53 11.22 -4.06 -3.66
N ARG A 54 11.59 -2.86 -4.10
CA ARG A 54 12.59 -2.67 -5.15
C ARG A 54 13.98 -3.15 -4.73
N GLN A 55 14.37 -2.96 -3.46
CA GLN A 55 15.66 -3.46 -2.93
C GLN A 55 15.77 -4.99 -3.02
N VAL A 56 14.67 -5.71 -2.86
CA VAL A 56 14.62 -7.18 -2.94
C VAL A 56 14.23 -7.69 -4.33
N ALA A 57 14.15 -6.81 -5.33
CA ALA A 57 13.66 -7.16 -6.66
C ALA A 57 14.57 -8.17 -7.39
N GLY A 58 15.88 -8.15 -7.14
CA GLY A 58 16.82 -9.13 -7.70
C GLY A 58 16.60 -10.57 -7.23
N VAL A 59 15.84 -10.75 -6.15
CA VAL A 59 15.47 -12.08 -5.62
C VAL A 59 14.02 -12.42 -5.99
N LEU A 60 13.10 -11.48 -5.77
CA LEU A 60 11.66 -11.74 -5.91
C LEU A 60 11.10 -11.56 -7.32
N HIS A 61 11.82 -10.85 -8.20
CA HIS A 61 11.37 -10.46 -9.54
C HIS A 61 9.92 -9.91 -9.55
N PRO A 62 9.62 -8.85 -8.77
CA PRO A 62 8.29 -8.27 -8.70
C PRO A 62 7.88 -7.65 -10.04
N THR A 63 6.61 -7.83 -10.39
CA THR A 63 5.98 -7.26 -11.58
C THR A 63 5.55 -5.81 -11.34
N PRO A 64 5.33 -4.99 -12.40
CA PRO A 64 4.78 -3.63 -12.26
C PRO A 64 3.48 -3.58 -11.45
N ARG A 65 2.64 -4.61 -11.57
CA ARG A 65 1.40 -4.76 -10.81
C ARG A 65 1.64 -4.88 -9.30
N ASP A 66 2.70 -5.58 -8.88
CA ASP A 66 3.03 -5.75 -7.46
C ASP A 66 3.38 -4.40 -6.80
N TYR A 67 4.03 -3.51 -7.53
CA TYR A 67 4.32 -2.16 -7.05
C TYR A 67 3.06 -1.31 -6.90
N ILE A 68 2.11 -1.42 -7.84
CA ILE A 68 0.81 -0.73 -7.73
C ILE A 68 0.02 -1.30 -6.54
N GLU A 69 0.04 -2.62 -6.35
CA GLU A 69 -0.65 -3.24 -5.20
C GLU A 69 -0.06 -2.77 -3.87
N VAL A 70 1.27 -2.63 -3.76
CA VAL A 70 1.90 -2.03 -2.56
C VAL A 70 1.60 -0.54 -2.45
N LEU A 71 1.52 0.19 -3.56
CA LEU A 71 1.20 1.62 -3.53
C LEU A 71 -0.24 1.88 -3.07
N VAL A 72 -1.19 1.01 -3.42
CA VAL A 72 -2.61 1.17 -3.07
C VAL A 72 -2.94 0.53 -1.73
N PHE A 73 -2.39 -0.65 -1.44
CA PHE A 73 -2.74 -1.45 -0.26
C PHE A 73 -1.62 -1.54 0.79
N GLY A 74 -0.48 -0.92 0.56
CA GLY A 74 0.64 -0.88 1.50
C GLY A 74 1.11 -2.24 1.99
N SER A 75 1.23 -2.34 3.31
CA SER A 75 1.68 -3.54 4.04
C SER A 75 0.89 -4.80 3.72
N PHE A 76 -0.40 -4.68 3.35
CA PHE A 76 -1.27 -5.82 3.07
C PHE A 76 -0.87 -6.56 1.79
N ALA A 77 -0.38 -5.85 0.77
CA ALA A 77 0.21 -6.49 -0.42
C ALA A 77 1.58 -7.11 -0.11
N MET A 78 2.30 -6.51 0.84
CA MET A 78 3.67 -6.89 1.17
C MET A 78 3.80 -8.24 1.91
N HIS A 79 2.75 -8.69 2.58
CA HIS A 79 2.75 -9.97 3.30
C HIS A 79 3.08 -11.16 2.38
N ARG A 80 2.57 -11.16 1.14
CA ARG A 80 2.84 -12.23 0.16
C ARG A 80 4.30 -12.24 -0.27
N HIS A 81 4.88 -11.06 -0.51
CA HIS A 81 6.29 -10.91 -0.89
C HIS A 81 7.24 -11.30 0.25
N ARG A 82 6.92 -10.92 1.49
CA ARG A 82 7.71 -11.32 2.67
C ARG A 82 7.70 -12.83 2.89
N ALA A 83 6.53 -13.47 2.77
CA ALA A 83 6.41 -14.93 2.88
C ALA A 83 7.23 -15.65 1.79
N ARG A 84 7.16 -15.17 0.54
CA ARG A 84 7.95 -15.73 -0.58
C ARG A 84 9.45 -15.51 -0.40
N LEU A 85 9.87 -14.33 0.06
CA LEU A 85 11.28 -14.03 0.35
C LEU A 85 11.82 -14.93 1.46
N LYS A 86 11.04 -15.15 2.52
CA LYS A 86 11.41 -16.05 3.62
C LYS A 86 11.63 -17.48 3.12
N ALA A 87 10.71 -18.01 2.30
CA ALA A 87 10.86 -19.34 1.71
C ALA A 87 12.10 -19.47 0.82
N LEU A 88 12.42 -18.44 0.02
CA LEU A 88 13.62 -18.42 -0.83
C LEU A 88 14.92 -18.34 -0.01
N MET A 89 14.93 -17.60 1.10
CA MET A 89 16.09 -17.53 1.99
C MET A 89 16.30 -18.83 2.78
N GLU A 90 15.22 -19.51 3.18
CA GLU A 90 15.29 -20.83 3.84
C GLU A 90 15.80 -21.92 2.90
N GLN A 91 15.48 -21.87 1.60
CA GLN A 91 16.02 -22.80 0.59
C GLN A 91 17.52 -22.59 0.28
N LYS A 92 18.04 -21.39 0.53
CA LYS A 92 19.44 -21.04 0.24
C LYS A 92 20.39 -21.39 1.41
N ARG A 93 19.86 -21.79 2.55
CA ARG A 93 20.59 -22.16 3.76
C ARG A 93 20.68 -23.68 3.89
#